data_AF-A0A972TSW4-F1
#
_entry.id   AF-A0A972TSW4-F1
#
_cell.length_a   1.000
_cell.length_b   1.000
_cell.length_c   1.000
_cell.angle_alpha   90.00
_cell.angle_beta   90.00
_cell.angle_gamma   90.00
#
_symmetry.space_group_name_H-M   'P 1'
#
loop_
_entity.id
_entity.type
_entity.pdbx_description
1 polymer ?
#
loop_
_entity_poly.entity_id
_entity_poly.type
_entity_poly.pdbx_seq_one_letter_code
_entity_poly.pdbx_strand_id
1 'polypeptide(L)' 'MVKNKRKLQKLEDELIRQEKADVIKNFRLVEAMYEEAVAMGAFPMKDPLSGIEVDIQIAKVVNSVSDSS' A
#
# COMPACT_ATOMS: atom_id res chain seq x y z
N MET A 1 -32.45 -6.44 -17.34
CA MET A 1 -31.37 -6.04 -18.29
C MET A 1 -31.28 -4.53 -18.34
N VAL A 2 -30.09 -3.98 -18.10
CA VAL A 2 -29.86 -2.53 -18.21
C VAL A 2 -29.98 -2.11 -19.68
N LYS A 3 -30.91 -1.21 -19.98
CA LYS A 3 -31.21 -0.77 -21.35
C LYS A 3 -30.12 0.11 -21.96
N ASN A 4 -29.34 0.81 -21.15
CA ASN A 4 -28.28 1.69 -21.62
C ASN A 4 -27.07 1.67 -20.66
N LYS A 5 -26.10 0.81 -20.96
CA LYS A 5 -24.88 0.64 -20.16
C LYS A 5 -24.06 1.92 -20.04
N ARG A 6 -23.98 2.74 -21.09
CA ARG A 6 -23.19 3.98 -21.09
C ARG A 6 -23.74 5.04 -20.14
N LYS A 7 -25.07 5.19 -20.08
CA LYS A 7 -25.70 6.13 -19.13
C LYS A 7 -25.54 5.65 -17.69
N LEU A 8 -25.65 4.34 -17.46
CA LEU A 8 -25.42 3.76 -16.14
C LEU A 8 -23.98 4.01 -15.67
N GLN A 9 -23.00 3.74 -16.53
CA GLN A 9 -21.59 3.93 -16.18
C GLN A 9 -21.25 5.40 -15.86
N LYS A 10 -21.79 6.35 -16.64
CA LYS A 10 -21.63 7.79 -16.32
C LYS A 10 -22.21 8.16 -14.96
N LEU A 11 -23.37 7.62 -14.61
CA LEU A 11 -23.99 7.84 -13.30
C LEU A 11 -23.13 7.27 -12.17
N GLU A 12 -22.62 6.05 -12.35
CA GLU A 12 -21.72 5.40 -11.38
C GLU A 12 -20.43 6.21 -11.19
N ASP A 13 -19.80 6.66 -12.28
CA ASP A 13 -18.60 7.50 -12.24
C ASP A 13 -18.86 8.84 -11.51
N GLU A 14 -20.02 9.46 -11.74
CA GLU A 14 -20.41 10.70 -11.07
C GLU A 14 -20.65 10.49 -9.56
N LEU A 15 -21.29 9.39 -9.18
CA LEU A 15 -21.50 9.02 -7.77
C LEU A 15 -20.16 8.78 -7.05
N ILE A 16 -19.26 8.02 -7.67
CA ILE A 16 -17.92 7.74 -7.12
C ILE A 16 -17.13 9.04 -6.92
N ARG A 17 -17.24 10.01 -7.83
CA ARG A 17 -16.56 11.32 -7.68
C ARG A 17 -17.12 12.18 -6.56
N GLN A 18 -18.40 12.05 -6.24
CA GLN A 18 -19.04 12.80 -5.16
C GLN A 18 -18.77 12.18 -3.79
N GLU A 19 -18.53 10.87 -3.74
CA GLU A 19 -18.17 10.16 -2.53
C GLU A 19 -16.74 10.51 -2.10
N LYS A 20 -16.57 10.99 -0.87
CA LYS A 20 -15.22 11.22 -0.32
C LYS A 20 -14.57 9.87 -0.05
N ALA A 21 -13.41 9.65 -0.64
CA ALA A 21 -12.61 8.47 -0.33
C ALA A 21 -12.26 8.43 1.17
N ASP A 22 -12.68 7.36 1.86
CA ASP A 22 -12.17 7.05 3.19
C ASP A 22 -10.78 6.44 3.04
N VAL A 23 -9.78 7.31 3.14
CA VAL A 23 -8.37 6.96 2.96
C VAL A 23 -7.94 5.85 3.92
N ILE A 24 -8.40 5.86 5.17
CA ILE A 24 -8.02 4.87 6.17
C ILE A 24 -8.63 3.51 5.82
N LYS A 25 -9.90 3.47 5.42
CA LYS A 25 -10.55 2.25 4.95
C LYS A 25 -9.85 1.68 3.71
N ASN A 26 -9.45 2.53 2.77
CA ASN A 26 -8.76 2.11 1.57
C ASN A 26 -7.38 1.51 1.88
N PHE A 27 -6.61 2.12 2.78
CA PHE A 27 -5.33 1.55 3.21
C PHE A 27 -5.50 0.19 3.86
N ARG A 28 -6.46 0.03 4.79
CA ARG A 28 -6.75 -1.26 5.41
C ARG A 28 -7.13 -2.33 4.38
N LEU A 29 -7.88 -1.96 3.35
CA LEU A 29 -8.24 -2.88 2.28
C LEU A 29 -7.01 -3.31 1.47
N VAL A 30 -6.14 -2.37 1.11
CA VAL A 30 -4.90 -2.66 0.37
C VAL A 30 -3.97 -3.55 1.20
N GLU A 31 -3.81 -3.27 2.49
CA GLU A 31 -3.02 -4.10 3.41
C GLU A 31 -3.55 -5.53 3.49
N ALA A 32 -4.86 -5.72 3.70
CA ALA A 32 -5.46 -7.05 3.75
C ALA A 32 -5.32 -7.81 2.43
N MET A 33 -5.48 -7.13 1.29
CA MET A 33 -5.26 -7.74 -0.04
C MET A 33 -3.80 -8.14 -0.24
N TYR A 34 -2.86 -7.34 0.25
CA TYR A 34 -1.44 -7.65 0.17
C TYR A 34 -1.08 -8.86 1.02
N GLU A 35 -1.55 -8.92 2.26
CA GLU A 35 -1.34 -10.07 3.16
C GLU A 35 -1.87 -11.37 2.53
N GLU A 36 -3.07 -11.34 1.97
CA GLU A 36 -3.67 -12.50 1.29
C GLU A 36 -2.87 -12.89 0.04
N ALA A 37 -2.44 -11.93 -0.77
CA ALA A 37 -1.64 -12.20 -1.96
C ALA A 37 -0.27 -12.81 -1.63
N VAL A 38 0.34 -12.41 -0.50
CA VAL A 38 1.56 -13.04 0.03
C VAL A 38 1.25 -14.45 0.55
N ALA A 39 0.15 -14.65 1.29
CA ALA A 39 -0.26 -15.95 1.81
C ALA A 39 -0.53 -16.97 0.68
N MET A 40 -1.12 -16.53 -0.42
CA MET A 40 -1.35 -17.34 -1.62
C MET A 40 -0.08 -17.57 -2.45
N GLY A 41 1.05 -16.95 -2.11
CA GLY A 41 2.30 -17.01 -2.90
C GLY A 41 2.20 -16.31 -4.27
N ALA A 42 1.16 -15.51 -4.49
CA ALA A 42 1.02 -14.70 -5.70
C ALA A 42 2.01 -13.53 -5.70
N PHE A 43 2.33 -13.01 -4.51
CA PHE A 43 3.44 -12.09 -4.30
C PHE A 43 4.61 -12.77 -3.59
N PRO A 44 5.85 -12.45 -3.98
CA PRO A 44 7.01 -12.97 -3.28
C PRO A 44 6.94 -12.51 -1.82
N MET A 45 7.21 -13.43 -0.89
CA MET A 45 7.45 -13.04 0.49
C MET A 45 8.60 -12.03 0.49
N LYS A 46 8.39 -10.87 1.11
CA LYS A 46 9.43 -9.86 1.26
C LYS A 46 10.65 -10.54 1.87
N ASP A 47 11.79 -10.49 1.18
CA ASP A 47 13.06 -10.96 1.73
C ASP A 47 13.28 -10.23 3.08
N PRO A 48 13.42 -10.94 4.20
CA PRO A 48 13.67 -10.33 5.50
C PRO A 48 14.90 -9.43 5.52
N LEU A 49 15.85 -9.66 4.60
CA LEU A 49 17.08 -8.88 4.45
C LEU A 49 16.92 -7.71 3.47
N SER A 50 15.76 -7.56 2.82
CA SER A 50 15.51 -6.45 1.91
C SER A 50 15.61 -5.11 2.63
N GLY A 51 16.64 -4.33 2.31
CA GLY A 51 16.88 -2.99 2.88
C GLY A 51 17.78 -2.98 4.10
N ILE A 52 18.29 -4.14 4.53
CA ILE A 52 19.19 -4.25 5.68
C ILE A 52 20.49 -3.47 5.48
N GLU A 53 20.97 -3.33 4.23
CA GLU A 53 22.15 -2.52 3.93
C GLU A 53 21.93 -1.06 4.30
N VAL A 54 20.74 -0.51 4.04
CA VAL A 54 20.38 0.87 4.38
C VAL A 54 20.35 1.05 5.89
N ASP A 55 19.71 0.11 6.60
CA ASP A 55 19.66 0.13 8.06
C ASP A 55 21.06 0.05 8.69
N ILE A 56 21.95 -0.80 8.15
CA ILE A 56 23.35 -0.89 8.58
C ILE A 56 24.09 0.43 8.33
N GLN A 57 23.89 1.08 7.19
CA GLN A 57 24.54 2.36 6.88
C GLN A 57 24.07 3.46 7.83
N ILE A 58 22.77 3.54 8.10
CA ILE A 58 22.20 4.50 9.06
C ILE A 58 22.77 4.24 10.46
N ALA A 59 22.79 2.99 10.91
CA ALA A 59 23.34 2.62 12.22
C ALA A 59 24.82 3.02 12.36
N LYS A 60 25.63 2.83 11.30
CA LYS A 60 27.03 3.28 11.28
C LYS A 60 27.17 4.79 11.43
N VAL A 61 26.35 5.56 10.70
CA VAL A 61 26.36 7.03 10.79
C VAL A 61 25.95 7.47 12.19
N VAL A 62 24.87 6.91 12.75
CA VAL A 62 24.40 7.23 14.11
C VAL A 62 25.47 6.93 15.15
N ASN A 63 26.10 5.75 15.09
CA ASN A 63 27.16 5.38 16.03
C ASN A 63 28.40 6.30 15.92
N SER A 64 28.72 6.76 14.70
CA SER A 64 29.85 7.66 14.48
C SER A 64 29.67 9.05 15.11
N VAL A 65 28.42 9.49 15.32
CA VAL A 65 28.12 10.80 15.93
C VAL A 65 27.82 10.69 17.43
N SER A 66 27.45 9.52 17.94
CA SER A 66 27.16 9.30 19.36
C SER A 66 28.40 9.19 20.24
N ASP A 67 29.55 8.78 19.68
CA ASP A 67 30.83 8.66 20.42
C ASP A 67 31.53 10.02 20.66
N SER A 68 30.90 11.14 20.29
CA SER A 68 31.47 12.50 20.33
C SER A 68 30.93 13.38 21.48
N SER A 69 30.31 12.80 22.52
CA SER A 69 29.81 13.53 23.71
C SER A 69 30.62 13.26 24.97
#